data_AF-A0A0Q5TJB8-F1
#
_entry.id   AF-A0A0Q5TJB8-F1
#
_cell.length_a   1.000
_cell.length_b   1.000
_cell.length_c   1.000
_cell.angle_alpha   90.00
_cell.angle_beta   90.00
_cell.angle_gamma   90.00
#
_symmetry.space_group_name_H-M   'P 1'
#
loop_
_entity.id
_entity.type
_entity.pdbx_description
1 polymer ?
#
loop_
_entity_poly.entity_id
_entity_poly.type
_entity_poly.pdbx_seq_one_letter_code
_entity_poly.pdbx_strand_id
1 'polypeptide(L)'
;MGGFAAYYCNQQIMNLIVTKYSLSSNNETIPLPPKDPCTSILKLISLAHQHNESSHSAEFNTLIGKITTSIKQDWITNKKALLIREYVEFEKLRKYLDHILVGKIEECDMRLAVVKSRKCWNYYTKLKGMFHKAMQETSARKQYLIGNISMECSDNIV
;
A
#
# COMPACT_ATOMS: atom_id res chain seq x y z
N MET A 1 -28.60 14.26 -4.35
CA MET A 1 -27.69 13.17 -3.92
C MET A 1 -26.30 13.37 -4.54
N GLY A 2 -25.53 14.41 -4.17
CA GLY A 2 -24.30 14.72 -4.92
C GLY A 2 -23.23 15.42 -4.08
N GLY A 3 -22.49 14.67 -3.28
CA GLY A 3 -21.32 15.19 -2.57
C GLY A 3 -20.22 14.15 -2.47
N PHE A 4 -20.51 13.02 -1.83
CA PHE A 4 -19.50 12.00 -1.55
C PHE A 4 -19.02 11.23 -2.79
N ALA A 5 -19.95 10.70 -3.59
CA ALA A 5 -19.61 9.99 -4.82
C ALA A 5 -18.89 10.90 -5.83
N ALA A 6 -19.30 12.16 -5.99
CA ALA A 6 -18.65 13.10 -6.89
C ALA A 6 -17.20 13.42 -6.46
N TYR A 7 -16.92 13.41 -5.16
CA TYR A 7 -15.58 13.68 -4.63
C TYR A 7 -14.59 12.52 -4.85
N TYR A 8 -15.05 11.28 -4.79
CA TYR A 8 -14.17 10.10 -4.95
C TYR A 8 -14.23 9.47 -6.34
N CYS A 9 -15.32 9.69 -7.08
CA CYS A 9 -15.55 9.09 -8.39
C CYS A 9 -15.43 10.15 -9.49
N ASN A 10 -14.25 10.76 -9.59
CA ASN A 10 -13.97 11.80 -10.56
C ASN A 10 -12.68 11.52 -11.36
N GLN A 11 -12.49 12.35 -12.37
CA GLN A 11 -11.36 12.24 -13.30
C GLN A 11 -10.00 12.39 -12.61
N GLN A 12 -9.88 13.16 -11.53
CA GLN A 12 -8.61 13.34 -10.84
C GLN A 12 -8.15 12.04 -10.19
N ILE A 13 -9.06 11.34 -9.49
CA ILE A 13 -8.78 10.02 -8.91
C ILE A 13 -8.47 9.00 -9.99
N MET A 14 -9.24 9.02 -11.08
CA MET A 14 -9.03 8.13 -12.22
C MET A 14 -7.63 8.32 -12.83
N ASN A 15 -7.24 9.57 -13.12
CA ASN A 15 -5.92 9.89 -13.67
C ASN A 15 -4.80 9.50 -12.72
N LEU A 16 -4.97 9.69 -11.40
CA LEU A 16 -4.00 9.28 -10.39
C LEU A 16 -3.74 7.77 -10.43
N ILE A 17 -4.78 6.96 -10.62
CA ILE A 17 -4.66 5.49 -10.74
C ILE A 17 -4.01 5.11 -12.06
N VAL A 18 -4.45 5.65 -13.19
CA VAL A 18 -3.90 5.35 -14.53
C VAL A 18 -2.41 5.70 -14.60
N THR A 19 -2.04 6.91 -14.19
CA THR A 19 -0.64 7.39 -14.23
C THR A 19 0.25 6.51 -13.36
N LYS A 20 -0.22 6.13 -12.16
CA LYS A 20 0.57 5.34 -11.22
C LYS A 20 0.89 3.93 -11.74
N TYR A 21 -0.04 3.31 -12.47
CA TYR A 21 0.12 1.94 -12.96
C TYR A 21 0.56 1.85 -14.41
N SER A 22 0.91 2.98 -15.05
CA SER A 22 1.32 3.05 -16.46
C SER A 22 0.38 2.26 -17.38
N LEU A 23 -0.91 2.27 -17.07
CA LEU A 23 -1.91 1.59 -17.88
C LEU A 23 -1.93 2.32 -19.24
N SER A 24 -1.57 1.61 -20.31
CA SER A 24 -1.60 2.13 -21.69
C SER A 24 -2.94 2.79 -21.95
N SER A 25 -2.93 4.01 -22.51
CA SER A 25 -4.17 4.69 -22.93
C SER A 25 -4.86 3.99 -24.09
N ASN A 26 -4.22 3.00 -24.71
CA ASN A 26 -4.66 2.41 -25.96
C ASN A 26 -4.82 0.89 -25.85
N ASN A 27 -5.98 0.44 -26.36
CA ASN A 27 -6.43 -0.91 -26.66
C ASN A 27 -7.06 -1.70 -25.51
N GLU A 28 -8.28 -1.29 -25.15
CA GLU A 28 -9.48 -1.95 -25.66
C GLU A 28 -10.58 -0.89 -25.64
N THR A 29 -11.47 -0.90 -26.62
CA THR A 29 -12.70 -0.10 -26.64
C THR A 29 -13.33 -0.16 -25.26
N ILE A 30 -13.14 0.88 -24.43
CA ILE A 30 -13.80 0.97 -23.13
C ILE A 30 -15.27 0.92 -23.50
N PRO A 31 -16.02 -0.16 -23.16
CA PRO A 31 -17.44 -0.20 -23.44
C PRO A 31 -18.01 1.04 -22.77
N LEU A 32 -18.83 1.80 -23.52
CA LEU A 32 -19.55 3.01 -23.13
C LEU A 32 -19.40 3.39 -21.65
N PRO A 33 -18.97 4.64 -21.33
CA PRO A 33 -18.73 5.05 -19.96
C PRO A 33 -19.88 4.55 -19.09
N PRO A 34 -19.62 3.76 -18.03
CA PRO A 34 -20.71 3.30 -17.20
C PRO A 34 -21.45 4.56 -16.73
N LYS A 35 -22.78 4.46 -16.61
CA LYS A 35 -23.60 5.47 -15.92
C LYS A 35 -23.04 5.86 -14.54
N ASP A 36 -22.10 5.06 -14.00
CA ASP A 36 -21.43 5.20 -12.71
C ASP A 36 -19.89 5.31 -12.84
N PRO A 37 -19.32 6.52 -12.72
CA PRO A 37 -17.87 6.76 -12.72
C PRO A 37 -17.09 5.94 -11.67
N CYS A 38 -17.72 5.56 -10.55
CA CYS A 38 -17.06 4.77 -9.53
C CYS A 38 -16.70 3.37 -10.05
N THR A 39 -17.58 2.77 -10.86
CA THR A 39 -17.34 1.45 -11.44
C THR A 39 -16.12 1.45 -12.36
N SER A 40 -15.91 2.50 -13.15
CA SER A 40 -14.72 2.65 -14.01
C SER A 40 -13.44 2.68 -13.18
N ILE A 41 -13.43 3.47 -12.12
CA ILE A 41 -12.26 3.60 -11.24
C ILE A 41 -11.95 2.27 -10.56
N LEU A 42 -12.97 1.58 -10.03
CA LEU A 42 -12.78 0.27 -9.40
C LEU A 42 -12.26 -0.78 -10.39
N LYS A 43 -12.72 -0.78 -11.64
CA LYS A 43 -12.19 -1.66 -12.70
C LYS A 43 -10.72 -1.38 -12.98
N LEU A 44 -10.32 -0.11 -13.08
CA LEU A 44 -8.92 0.27 -13.27
C LEU A 44 -8.04 -0.18 -12.09
N ILE A 45 -8.53 -0.02 -10.85
CA ILE A 45 -7.83 -0.55 -9.66
C ILE A 45 -7.68 -2.07 -9.78
N SER A 46 -8.74 -2.80 -10.14
CA SER A 46 -8.67 -4.25 -10.30
C SER A 46 -7.65 -4.66 -11.37
N LEU A 47 -7.68 -4.02 -12.55
CA LEU A 47 -6.76 -4.28 -13.66
C LEU A 47 -5.29 -4.03 -13.27
N ALA A 48 -5.02 -2.90 -12.59
CA ALA A 48 -3.69 -2.55 -12.11
C ALA A 48 -3.03 -3.63 -11.24
N HIS A 49 -3.83 -4.51 -10.63
CA HIS A 49 -3.36 -5.54 -9.70
C HIS A 49 -3.58 -6.97 -10.20
N GLN A 50 -4.08 -7.18 -11.42
CA GLN A 50 -4.30 -8.52 -11.98
C GLN A 50 -3.01 -9.29 -12.28
N HIS A 51 -1.91 -8.58 -12.57
CA HIS A 51 -0.63 -9.17 -12.95
C HIS A 51 0.48 -8.98 -11.92
N ASN A 52 0.16 -8.44 -10.75
CA ASN A 52 1.17 -8.08 -9.76
C ASN A 52 1.38 -9.25 -8.78
N GLU A 53 2.26 -10.19 -9.15
CA GLU A 53 2.65 -11.36 -8.34
C GLU A 53 3.47 -11.00 -7.07
N SER A 54 3.70 -9.72 -6.80
CA SER A 54 4.34 -9.29 -5.56
C SER A 54 3.54 -9.77 -4.32
N SER A 55 4.25 -10.20 -3.28
CA SER A 55 3.67 -10.58 -1.97
C SER A 55 2.87 -9.42 -1.35
N HIS A 56 1.59 -9.31 -1.68
CA HIS A 56 0.72 -8.29 -1.08
C HIS A 56 0.35 -8.65 0.36
N SER A 57 0.12 -7.63 1.18
CA SER A 57 -0.35 -7.83 2.55
C SER A 57 -1.78 -8.39 2.57
N ALA A 58 -2.15 -9.08 3.66
CA ALA A 58 -3.50 -9.63 3.83
C ALA A 58 -4.60 -8.53 3.79
N GLU A 59 -4.27 -7.34 4.30
CA GLU A 59 -5.12 -6.14 4.26
C GLU A 59 -5.42 -5.73 2.81
N PHE A 60 -4.39 -5.68 1.97
CA PHE A 60 -4.53 -5.37 0.54
C PHE A 60 -5.39 -6.40 -0.19
N ASN A 61 -5.10 -7.70 0.02
CA ASN A 61 -5.86 -8.78 -0.62
C ASN A 61 -7.35 -8.73 -0.27
N THR A 62 -7.65 -8.43 0.99
CA THR A 62 -9.03 -8.23 1.46
C THR A 62 -9.71 -7.08 0.73
N LEU A 63 -9.01 -5.95 0.58
CA LEU A 63 -9.54 -4.77 -0.09
C LEU A 63 -9.79 -5.01 -1.59
N ILE A 64 -8.85 -5.61 -2.30
CA ILE A 64 -9.03 -5.96 -3.73
C ILE A 64 -10.16 -6.98 -3.90
N GLY A 65 -10.31 -7.93 -2.96
CA GLY A 65 -11.45 -8.84 -2.91
C GLY A 65 -12.79 -8.10 -2.80
N LYS A 66 -12.90 -7.13 -1.87
CA LYS A 66 -14.10 -6.28 -1.74
C LYS A 66 -14.39 -5.50 -3.01
N ILE A 67 -13.37 -4.91 -3.64
CA ILE A 67 -13.49 -4.17 -4.89
C ILE A 67 -14.05 -5.07 -6.00
N THR A 68 -13.47 -6.25 -6.18
CA THR A 68 -13.91 -7.22 -7.19
C THR A 68 -15.36 -7.64 -6.98
N THR A 69 -15.74 -7.93 -5.73
CA THR A 69 -17.13 -8.27 -5.37
C THR A 69 -18.08 -7.11 -5.64
N SER A 70 -17.70 -5.88 -5.32
CA SER A 70 -18.54 -4.69 -5.52
C SER A 70 -18.84 -4.40 -7.00
N ILE A 71 -17.90 -4.72 -7.90
CA ILE A 71 -18.10 -4.63 -9.35
C ILE A 71 -19.05 -5.74 -9.81
N LYS A 72 -18.82 -6.99 -9.40
CA LYS A 72 -19.62 -8.16 -9.82
C LYS A 72 -21.08 -8.08 -9.37
N GLN A 73 -21.32 -7.57 -8.17
CA GLN A 73 -22.66 -7.44 -7.58
C GLN A 73 -23.31 -6.07 -7.85
N ASP A 74 -22.69 -5.24 -8.68
CA ASP A 74 -23.12 -3.88 -9.01
C ASP A 74 -23.61 -3.06 -7.79
N TRP A 75 -22.74 -2.93 -6.78
CA TRP A 75 -23.10 -2.19 -5.57
C TRP A 75 -23.48 -0.74 -5.87
N ILE A 76 -24.32 -0.15 -5.02
CA ILE A 76 -24.71 1.26 -5.15
C ILE A 76 -23.47 2.19 -5.15
N THR A 77 -23.54 3.28 -5.93
CA THR A 77 -22.45 4.24 -6.17
C THR A 77 -21.76 4.72 -4.89
N ASN A 78 -22.51 5.05 -3.82
CA ASN A 78 -21.92 5.49 -2.56
C ASN A 78 -21.05 4.42 -1.89
N LYS A 79 -21.42 3.13 -1.98
CA LYS A 79 -20.59 2.04 -1.45
C LYS A 79 -19.31 1.85 -2.28
N LYS A 80 -19.40 1.98 -3.61
CA LYS A 80 -18.24 1.97 -4.50
C LYS A 80 -17.29 3.15 -4.19
N ALA A 81 -17.83 4.35 -3.98
CA ALA A 81 -17.07 5.52 -3.57
C ALA A 81 -16.35 5.33 -2.23
N LEU A 82 -16.97 4.64 -1.25
CA LEU A 82 -16.32 4.31 0.02
C LEU A 82 -15.12 3.37 -0.19
N LEU A 83 -15.25 2.37 -1.06
CA LEU A 83 -14.14 1.46 -1.39
C LEU A 83 -12.99 2.20 -2.10
N ILE A 84 -13.29 3.15 -3.00
CA ILE A 84 -12.28 3.99 -3.65
C ILE A 84 -11.53 4.82 -2.59
N ARG A 85 -12.25 5.42 -1.63
CA ARG A 85 -11.64 6.14 -0.52
C ARG A 85 -10.74 5.23 0.32
N GLU A 86 -11.25 4.08 0.76
CA GLU A 86 -10.49 3.08 1.56
C GLU A 86 -9.19 2.70 0.84
N TYR A 87 -9.25 2.49 -0.48
CA TYR A 87 -8.08 2.21 -1.31
C TYR A 87 -7.07 3.36 -1.38
N VAL A 88 -7.54 4.57 -1.62
CA VAL A 88 -6.64 5.75 -1.70
C VAL A 88 -5.98 6.02 -0.36
N GLU A 89 -6.71 5.91 0.75
CA GLU A 89 -6.18 6.09 2.10
C GLU A 89 -5.19 4.98 2.48
N PHE A 90 -5.51 3.71 2.17
CA PHE A 90 -4.60 2.59 2.35
C PHE A 90 -3.28 2.80 1.61
N GLU A 91 -3.33 3.18 0.32
CA GLU A 91 -2.12 3.39 -0.48
C GLU A 91 -1.26 4.54 0.05
N LYS A 92 -1.87 5.62 0.54
CA LYS A 92 -1.16 6.74 1.17
C LYS A 92 -0.45 6.27 2.44
N LEU A 93 -1.16 5.57 3.33
CA LEU A 93 -0.60 5.07 4.57
C LEU A 93 0.52 4.06 4.31
N ARG A 94 0.31 3.11 3.40
CA ARG A 94 1.32 2.11 3.02
C ARG A 94 2.61 2.77 2.57
N LYS A 95 2.53 3.72 1.63
CA LYS A 95 3.72 4.46 1.13
C LYS A 95 4.43 5.23 2.24
N TYR A 96 3.69 5.88 3.13
CA TYR A 96 4.27 6.61 4.25
C TYR A 96 5.04 5.68 5.20
N LEU A 97 4.45 4.54 5.56
CA LEU A 97 5.09 3.55 6.42
C LEU A 97 6.31 2.90 5.74
N ASP A 98 6.22 2.61 4.44
CA ASP A 98 7.34 2.08 3.66
C ASP A 98 8.51 3.04 3.61
N HIS A 99 8.24 4.35 3.45
CA HIS A 99 9.28 5.37 3.48
C HIS A 99 10.03 5.40 4.83
N ILE A 100 9.31 5.30 5.95
CA ILE A 100 9.93 5.23 7.28
C ILE A 100 10.76 3.95 7.43
N LEU A 101 10.24 2.80 6.99
CA LEU A 101 10.96 1.53 7.04
C LEU A 101 12.24 1.57 6.22
N VAL A 102 12.23 2.19 5.03
CA VAL A 102 13.44 2.40 4.22
C VAL A 102 14.47 3.22 5.01
N GLY A 103 14.07 4.33 5.63
CA GLY A 103 14.97 5.12 6.48
C GLY A 103 15.56 4.31 7.66
N LYS A 104 14.77 3.40 8.25
CA LYS A 104 15.25 2.49 9.31
C LYS A 104 16.24 1.43 8.78
N ILE A 105 16.02 0.92 7.57
CA ILE A 105 16.92 -0.01 6.90
C ILE A 105 18.26 0.68 6.60
N GLU A 106 18.21 1.91 6.07
CA GLU A 106 19.40 2.73 5.82
C GLU A 106 20.15 3.05 7.12
N GLU A 107 19.43 3.35 8.21
CA GLU A 107 20.04 3.54 9.53
C GLU A 107 20.75 2.27 10.03
N CYS A 108 20.14 1.09 9.85
CA CYS A 108 20.82 -0.18 10.12
C CYS A 108 22.10 -0.34 9.30
N ASP A 109 22.09 0.01 8.02
CA ASP A 109 23.25 -0.09 7.14
C ASP A 109 24.39 0.84 7.57
N MET A 110 24.07 2.08 7.92
CA MET A 110 25.05 3.03 8.46
C MET A 110 25.68 2.50 9.76
N ARG A 111 24.87 1.95 10.68
CA ARG A 111 25.36 1.40 11.95
C ARG A 111 26.18 0.12 11.75
N LEU A 112 25.77 -0.76 10.84
CA LEU A 112 26.51 -1.98 10.49
C LEU A 112 27.90 -1.68 9.89
N ALA A 113 28.05 -0.56 9.19
CA ALA A 113 29.32 -0.16 8.59
C ALA A 113 30.38 0.24 9.64
N VAL A 114 29.98 0.70 10.83
CA VAL A 114 30.89 1.23 11.86
C VAL A 114 30.95 0.41 13.14
N VAL A 115 30.04 -0.55 13.34
CA VAL A 115 29.93 -1.32 14.58
C VAL A 115 31.10 -2.28 14.77
N LYS A 116 31.74 -2.24 15.94
CA LYS A 116 32.85 -3.14 16.32
C LYS A 116 32.39 -4.34 17.14
N SER A 117 31.32 -4.19 17.92
CA SER A 117 30.77 -5.24 18.77
C SER A 117 30.01 -6.27 17.94
N ARG A 118 30.37 -7.56 18.09
CA ARG A 118 29.65 -8.68 17.43
C ARG A 118 28.19 -8.77 17.88
N LYS A 119 27.91 -8.43 19.15
CA LYS A 119 26.55 -8.39 19.71
C LYS A 119 25.69 -7.35 18.98
N CYS A 120 26.18 -6.13 18.84
CA CYS A 120 25.47 -5.08 18.12
C CYS A 120 25.41 -5.32 16.62
N TRP A 121 26.43 -5.95 16.02
CA TRP A 121 26.37 -6.38 14.62
C TRP A 121 25.21 -7.37 14.37
N ASN A 122 25.07 -8.39 15.24
CA ASN A 122 23.96 -9.36 15.15
C ASN A 122 22.61 -8.67 15.36
N TYR A 123 22.53 -7.73 16.30
CA TYR A 123 21.33 -6.93 16.57
C TYR A 123 20.87 -6.16 15.33
N TYR A 124 21.74 -5.35 14.73
CA TYR A 124 21.40 -4.55 13.55
C TYR A 124 21.11 -5.40 12.32
N THR A 125 21.82 -6.52 12.13
CA THR A 125 21.52 -7.48 11.06
C THR A 125 20.11 -8.06 11.20
N LYS A 126 19.73 -8.43 12.43
CA LYS A 126 18.37 -8.93 12.73
C LYS A 126 17.31 -7.86 12.49
N LEU A 127 17.54 -6.63 12.97
CA LEU A 127 16.61 -5.51 12.75
C LEU A 127 16.42 -5.22 11.27
N LYS A 128 17.51 -5.13 10.50
CA LYS A 128 17.44 -4.93 9.04
C LYS A 128 16.57 -6.01 8.37
N GLY A 129 16.80 -7.28 8.71
CA GLY A 129 16.00 -8.39 8.19
C GLY A 129 14.51 -8.29 8.56
N MET A 130 14.20 -7.83 9.78
CA MET A 130 12.82 -7.59 10.22
C MET A 130 12.15 -6.45 9.44
N PHE A 131 12.84 -5.33 9.24
CA PHE A 131 12.29 -4.19 8.49
C PHE A 131 12.07 -4.53 7.01
N HIS A 132 12.97 -5.28 6.37
CA HIS A 132 12.75 -5.74 5.00
C HIS A 132 11.51 -6.62 4.87
N LYS A 133 11.31 -7.57 5.79
CA LYS A 133 10.10 -8.41 5.81
C LYS A 133 8.84 -7.58 6.02
N ALA A 134 8.91 -6.60 6.93
CA ALA A 134 7.79 -5.74 7.26
C ALA A 134 7.24 -4.95 6.06
N MET A 135 8.06 -4.64 5.04
CA MET A 135 7.59 -3.92 3.85
C MET A 135 6.42 -4.61 3.14
N GLN A 136 6.34 -5.94 3.23
CA GLN A 136 5.26 -6.74 2.63
C GLN A 136 4.14 -7.11 3.62
N GLU A 137 4.26 -6.69 4.88
CA GLU A 137 3.27 -6.98 5.93
C GLU A 137 2.15 -5.91 6.00
N THR A 138 1.19 -6.12 6.91
CA THR A 138 0.06 -5.20 7.13
C THR A 138 0.51 -3.85 7.70
N SER A 139 -0.30 -2.82 7.50
CA SER A 139 -0.02 -1.47 8.03
C SER A 139 0.17 -1.48 9.55
N ALA A 140 -0.63 -2.26 10.27
CA ALA A 140 -0.52 -2.42 11.72
C ALA A 140 0.82 -3.02 12.15
N ARG A 141 1.35 -4.01 11.41
CA ARG A 141 2.68 -4.57 11.71
C ARG A 141 3.76 -3.52 11.50
N LYS A 142 3.72 -2.82 10.37
CA LYS A 142 4.70 -1.76 10.04
C LYS A 142 4.75 -0.72 11.16
N GLN A 143 3.59 -0.23 11.60
CA GLN A 143 3.47 0.71 12.71
C GLN A 143 4.06 0.17 14.01
N TYR A 144 3.74 -1.08 14.38
CA TYR A 144 4.30 -1.72 15.57
C TYR A 144 5.84 -1.75 15.53
N LEU A 145 6.43 -2.14 14.41
CA LEU A 145 7.89 -2.23 14.28
C LEU A 145 8.54 -0.85 14.29
N ILE A 146 7.93 0.14 13.62
CA ILE A 146 8.42 1.52 13.60
C ILE A 146 8.40 2.14 15.01
N GLY A 147 7.31 1.95 15.76
CA GLY A 147 7.09 2.60 17.05
C GLY A 147 7.80 1.93 18.22
N ASN A 148 7.97 0.60 18.19
CA ASN A 148 8.37 -0.16 19.38
C ASN A 148 9.79 -0.73 19.32
N ILE A 149 10.46 -0.68 18.17
CA ILE A 149 11.84 -1.16 18.05
C ILE A 149 12.81 0.01 18.22
N SER A 150 13.64 -0.08 19.26
CA SER A 150 14.77 0.83 19.44
C SER A 150 15.83 0.60 18.36
N MET A 151 16.52 1.67 17.95
CA MET A 151 17.72 1.59 17.10
C MET A 151 19.01 1.63 17.92
N GLU A 152 18.89 1.72 19.24
CA GLU A 152 20.03 1.73 20.15
C GLU A 152 20.39 0.30 20.52
N CYS A 153 21.65 -0.06 20.27
CA CYS A 153 22.25 -1.26 20.84
C CYS A 153 23.09 -0.85 22.05
N SER A 154 22.87 -1.52 23.18
CA SER A 154 23.75 -1.40 24.34
C SER A 154 24.56 -2.68 24.53
N ASP A 155 25.88 -2.52 24.59
CA ASP A 155 26.77 -3.63 24.92
C ASP A 155 26.52 -4.14 26.36
N ASN A 156 25.93 -3.32 27.23
CA ASN A 156 25.78 -3.55 28.67
C ASN A 156 24.55 -4.37 29.11
N ILE A 157 23.63 -4.78 28.22
CA ILE A 157 22.51 -5.66 28.63
C ILE A 157 23.00 -7.11 28.59
N VAL A 158 23.44 -7.61 29.74
CA VAL A 158 23.61 -9.04 30.06
C VAL A 158 22.24 -9.64 30.34
#